data_AF-A0A0M2U7L5-F1
#
_entry.id   AF-A0A0M2U7L5-F1
#
_cell.length_a   1.000
_cell.length_b   1.000
_cell.length_c   1.000
_cell.angle_alpha   90.00
_cell.angle_beta   90.00
_cell.angle_gamma   90.00
#
_symmetry.space_group_name_H-M   'P 1'
#
loop_
_entity.id
_entity.type
_entity.pdbx_description
1 polymer ?
#
loop_
_entity_poly.entity_id
_entity_poly.type
_entity_poly.pdbx_seq_one_letter_code
_entity_poly.pdbx_strand_id
1 'polypeptide(L)'
;MTFLLIKNYTIPLVRLTSLWIVFDTIQIVIGYVLRSVGDTLFMMVIYLVMPFLFYIILPYIIVVVAKLPLFWVWVELVVFTMCMLLIVSARFLGGKWKRINMI
;
A
#
# COMPACT_ATOMS: atom_id res chain seq x y z
N MET A 1 -11.41 -32.80 -7.69
CA MET A 1 -10.92 -31.93 -8.79
C MET A 1 -10.88 -30.45 -8.38
N THR A 2 -11.92 -29.93 -7.71
CA THR A 2 -12.02 -28.51 -7.27
C THR A 2 -10.91 -28.03 -6.34
N PHE A 3 -10.47 -28.86 -5.38
CA PHE A 3 -9.40 -28.51 -4.43
C PHE A 3 -8.05 -28.23 -5.10
N LEU A 4 -7.71 -28.96 -6.17
CA LEU A 4 -6.44 -28.78 -6.90
C LEU A 4 -6.42 -27.45 -7.67
N LEU A 5 -7.56 -27.03 -8.23
CA LEU A 5 -7.69 -25.73 -8.89
C LEU A 5 -7.47 -24.59 -7.90
N ILE A 6 -8.12 -24.63 -6.74
CA ILE A 6 -7.94 -23.63 -5.68
C ILE A 6 -6.47 -23.57 -5.25
N LYS A 7 -5.86 -24.73 -4.97
CA LYS A 7 -4.45 -24.82 -4.58
C LYS A 7 -3.52 -24.12 -5.59
N ASN A 8 -3.73 -24.33 -6.89
CA ASN A 8 -2.87 -23.77 -7.94
C ASN A 8 -2.95 -22.24 -8.04
N TYR A 9 -4.12 -21.64 -7.80
CA TYR A 9 -4.26 -20.18 -7.77
C TYR A 9 -3.81 -19.60 -6.42
N THR A 10 -4.15 -20.24 -5.31
CA THR A 10 -3.87 -19.71 -3.96
C THR A 10 -2.38 -19.70 -3.63
N ILE A 11 -1.59 -20.71 -4.04
CA ILE A 11 -0.15 -20.75 -3.71
C ILE A 11 0.62 -19.50 -4.18
N PRO A 12 0.56 -19.08 -5.47
CA PRO A 12 1.28 -17.88 -5.91
C PRO A 12 0.76 -16.61 -5.24
N LEU A 13 -0.56 -16.53 -4.99
CA LEU A 13 -1.19 -15.44 -4.25
C LEU A 13 -0.67 -15.34 -2.81
N VAL A 14 -0.60 -16.45 -2.08
CA VAL A 14 -0.10 -16.49 -0.70
C VAL A 14 1.38 -16.14 -0.61
N ARG A 15 2.19 -16.58 -1.58
CA ARG A 15 3.60 -16.17 -1.66
C ARG A 15 3.73 -14.66 -1.84
N LEU A 16 2.94 -14.09 -2.74
CA LEU A 16 2.93 -12.65 -2.97
C LEU A 16 2.45 -11.87 -1.72
N THR A 17 1.38 -12.33 -1.06
CA THR A 17 0.87 -11.66 0.15
C THR A 17 1.80 -11.77 1.34
N SER A 18 2.58 -12.87 1.45
CA SER A 18 3.60 -13.01 2.50
C SER A 18 4.73 -11.98 2.37
N LEU A 19 5.03 -11.51 1.15
CA LEU A 19 5.96 -10.43 0.92
C LEU A 19 5.32 -9.06 1.18
N TRP A 20 4.07 -8.90 0.74
CA TRP A 20 3.25 -7.70 0.97
C TRP A 20 3.10 -7.35 2.45
N ILE A 21 2.80 -8.33 3.31
CA ILE A 21 2.49 -8.09 4.73
C ILE A 21 3.66 -7.48 5.51
N VAL A 22 4.90 -7.77 5.11
CA VAL A 22 6.09 -7.19 5.73
C VAL A 22 6.13 -5.68 5.47
N PHE A 23 5.92 -5.27 4.22
CA PHE A 23 5.91 -3.87 3.84
C PHE A 23 4.73 -3.12 4.46
N ASP A 24 3.54 -3.75 4.45
CA ASP A 24 2.32 -3.21 5.05
C ASP A 24 2.51 -2.95 6.55
N THR A 25 3.09 -3.92 7.28
CA THR A 25 3.34 -3.78 8.73
C THR A 25 4.27 -2.59 9.02
N ILE A 26 5.38 -2.45 8.28
CA ILE A 26 6.32 -1.34 8.49
C ILE A 26 5.65 0.00 8.17
N GLN A 27 4.90 0.05 7.07
CA GLN A 27 4.18 1.25 6.62
C GLN A 27 3.16 1.70 7.66
N ILE A 28 2.39 0.76 8.23
CA ILE A 28 1.42 1.01 9.28
C ILE A 28 2.09 1.53 10.55
N VAL A 29 3.19 0.91 11.00
CA VAL A 29 3.92 1.32 12.22
C VAL A 29 4.45 2.75 12.09
N ILE A 30 5.16 3.07 11.00
CA ILE A 30 5.67 4.43 10.76
C ILE A 30 4.49 5.41 10.67
N GLY A 31 3.41 4.99 10.04
CA GLY A 31 2.22 5.81 9.90
C GLY A 31 1.56 6.17 11.23
N TYR A 32 1.49 5.24 12.17
CA TYR A 32 1.00 5.53 13.51
C TYR A 32 1.90 6.50 14.28
N VAL A 33 3.22 6.37 14.13
CA VAL A 33 4.17 7.31 14.75
C VAL A 33 4.02 8.73 14.19
N LEU A 34 3.87 8.89 12.87
CA LEU A 34 3.65 10.21 12.28
C LEU A 34 2.34 10.85 12.76
N ARG A 35 1.28 10.05 12.89
CA ARG A 35 -0.02 10.51 13.41
C ARG A 35 0.06 10.89 14.89
N SER A 36 0.81 10.14 15.71
CA SER A 36 0.92 10.41 17.15
C SER A 36 1.71 11.68 17.48
N VAL A 37 2.62 12.10 16.59
CA VAL A 37 3.37 13.36 16.72
C VAL A 37 2.59 14.58 16.19
N GLY A 38 1.38 14.37 15.68
CA GLY A 38 0.50 15.46 15.22
C GLY A 38 0.64 15.81 13.73
N ASP A 39 1.40 15.03 12.94
CA ASP A 39 1.49 15.20 11.48
C ASP A 39 0.25 14.59 10.77
N THR A 40 -0.94 15.09 11.08
CA THR A 40 -2.22 14.50 10.63
C THR A 40 -2.60 14.94 9.22
N LEU A 41 -2.33 16.18 8.83
CA LEU A 41 -2.69 16.72 7.50
C LEU A 41 -1.96 15.98 6.37
N PHE A 42 -0.65 15.76 6.50
CA PHE A 42 0.12 15.01 5.51
C PHE A 42 -0.42 13.59 5.36
N MET A 43 -0.70 12.94 6.49
CA MET A 43 -1.22 11.58 6.51
C MET A 43 -2.63 11.51 5.93
N MET A 44 -3.51 12.48 6.21
CA MET A 44 -4.84 12.55 5.60
C MET A 44 -4.77 12.67 4.08
N VAL A 45 -3.92 13.58 3.56
CA VAL A 45 -3.78 13.76 2.10
C VAL A 45 -3.28 12.49 1.43
N ILE A 46 -2.26 11.84 1.99
CA ILE A 46 -1.68 10.63 1.38
C ILE A 46 -2.64 9.44 1.45
N TYR A 47 -3.31 9.24 2.58
CA TYR A 47 -4.30 8.18 2.73
C TYR A 47 -5.57 8.42 1.90
N LEU A 48 -5.78 9.62 1.37
CA LEU A 48 -6.85 9.90 0.41
C LEU A 48 -6.36 9.70 -1.03
N VAL A 49 -5.23 10.30 -1.40
CA VAL A 49 -4.72 10.30 -2.78
C VAL A 49 -4.22 8.92 -3.21
N MET A 50 -3.46 8.22 -2.36
CA MET A 50 -2.85 6.94 -2.74
C MET A 50 -3.90 5.85 -2.98
N PRO A 51 -4.87 5.60 -2.07
CA PRO A 51 -5.92 4.62 -2.33
C PRO A 51 -6.83 5.02 -3.50
N PHE A 52 -7.08 6.31 -3.72
CA PHE A 52 -7.84 6.74 -4.89
C PHE A 52 -7.15 6.34 -6.20
N LEU A 53 -5.83 6.56 -6.28
CA LEU A 53 -5.04 6.20 -7.46
C LEU A 53 -4.95 4.67 -7.64
N PHE A 54 -4.59 3.94 -6.58
CA PHE A 54 -4.30 2.51 -6.64
C PHE A 54 -5.53 1.59 -6.45
N TYR A 55 -6.66 2.06 -5.92
CA TYR A 55 -7.85 1.20 -5.80
C TYR A 55 -8.92 1.51 -6.84
N ILE A 56 -8.83 2.65 -7.54
CA ILE A 56 -9.82 3.04 -8.56
C ILE A 56 -9.18 3.12 -9.94
N ILE A 57 -8.18 3.99 -10.11
CA ILE A 57 -7.65 4.31 -11.44
C ILE A 57 -6.84 3.14 -12.01
N LEU A 58 -5.85 2.64 -11.27
CA LEU A 58 -4.95 1.59 -11.76
C LEU A 58 -5.68 0.25 -12.00
N PRO A 59 -6.54 -0.25 -11.10
CA PRO A 59 -7.29 -1.48 -11.34
C PRO A 59 -8.21 -1.38 -12.56
N TYR A 60 -8.83 -0.22 -12.79
CA TYR A 60 -9.64 0.02 -13.99
C TYR A 60 -8.79 -0.10 -15.26
N ILE A 61 -7.61 0.50 -15.29
CA ILE A 61 -6.70 0.41 -16.44
C ILE A 61 -6.25 -1.05 -16.66
N ILE A 62 -5.87 -1.78 -15.60
CA ILE A 62 -5.38 -3.15 -15.68
C ILE A 62 -6.47 -4.10 -16.18
N VAL A 63 -7.67 -4.01 -15.63
CA VAL A 63 -8.75 -4.98 -15.88
C VAL A 63 -9.57 -4.60 -17.12
N VAL A 64 -9.97 -3.34 -17.26
CA VAL A 64 -10.91 -2.91 -18.32
C VAL A 64 -10.17 -2.58 -19.60
N VAL A 65 -9.08 -1.82 -19.52
CA VAL A 65 -8.35 -1.35 -20.71
C VAL A 65 -7.37 -2.42 -21.20
N ALA A 66 -6.53 -2.94 -20.31
CA ALA A 66 -5.47 -3.87 -20.66
C ALA A 66 -5.93 -5.35 -20.66
N LYS A 67 -7.12 -5.65 -20.12
CA LYS A 67 -7.69 -7.02 -20.02
C LYS A 67 -6.71 -8.02 -19.40
N LEU A 68 -5.87 -7.55 -18.48
CA LEU A 68 -4.86 -8.38 -17.83
C LEU A 68 -5.52 -9.31 -16.79
N PRO A 69 -4.93 -10.48 -16.53
CA PRO A 69 -5.45 -11.38 -15.52
C PRO A 69 -5.34 -10.78 -14.12
N LEU A 70 -6.21 -11.25 -13.21
CA LEU A 70 -6.32 -10.79 -11.82
C LEU A 70 -4.99 -10.74 -11.07
N PHE A 71 -4.03 -11.61 -11.42
CA PHE A 71 -2.68 -11.60 -10.85
C PHE A 71 -2.01 -10.21 -10.90
N TRP A 72 -2.21 -9.43 -11.97
CA TRP A 72 -1.62 -8.10 -12.09
C TRP A 72 -2.20 -7.09 -11.12
N VAL A 73 -3.48 -7.23 -10.75
CA VAL A 73 -4.10 -6.40 -9.69
C VAL A 73 -3.43 -6.67 -8.35
N TRP A 74 -3.09 -7.93 -8.05
CA TRP A 74 -2.36 -8.25 -6.82
C TRP A 74 -0.93 -7.73 -6.82
N VAL A 75 -0.24 -7.77 -7.97
CA VAL A 75 1.09 -7.16 -8.10
C VAL A 75 0.99 -5.65 -7.87
N GLU A 76 -0.04 -5.01 -8.41
CA GLU A 76 -0.30 -3.59 -8.23
C GLU A 76 -0.56 -3.20 -6.76
N LEU A 77 -1.26 -4.04 -5.99
CA LEU A 77 -1.37 -3.88 -4.53
C LEU A 77 -0.01 -3.92 -3.79
N VAL A 78 0.93 -4.74 -4.27
CA VAL A 78 2.29 -4.76 -3.72
C VAL A 78 3.01 -3.46 -4.03
N VAL A 79 2.91 -2.97 -5.27
CA VAL A 79 3.47 -1.69 -5.67
C VAL A 79 2.88 -0.55 -4.82
N PHE A 80 1.57 -0.55 -4.59
CA PHE A 80 0.90 0.40 -3.69
C PHE A 80 1.55 0.43 -2.30
N THR A 81 1.72 -0.72 -1.65
CA THR A 81 2.33 -0.76 -0.31
C THR A 81 3.78 -0.33 -0.30
N MET A 82 4.55 -0.67 -1.34
CA MET A 82 5.93 -0.19 -1.48
C MET A 82 5.97 1.33 -1.64
N CYS A 83 5.11 1.91 -2.48
CA CYS A 83 5.00 3.35 -2.64
C CYS A 83 4.60 4.04 -1.33
N MET A 84 3.59 3.52 -0.63
CA MET A 84 3.16 4.04 0.67
C MET A 84 4.30 3.98 1.69
N LEU A 85 4.99 2.84 1.78
CA LEU A 85 6.14 2.67 2.67
C LEU A 85 7.23 3.69 2.38
N LEU A 86 7.59 3.88 1.10
CA LEU A 86 8.62 4.85 0.70
C LEU A 86 8.22 6.28 1.08
N ILE A 87 6.96 6.67 0.83
CA ILE A 87 6.46 8.02 1.14
C ILE A 87 6.46 8.29 2.65
N VAL A 88 5.92 7.36 3.46
CA VAL A 88 5.88 7.55 4.92
C VAL A 88 7.28 7.48 5.53
N SER A 89 8.16 6.62 5.01
CA SER A 89 9.55 6.52 5.46
C SER A 89 10.34 7.78 5.11
N ALA A 90 10.21 8.29 3.89
CA ALA A 90 10.85 9.54 3.47
C ALA A 90 10.35 10.73 4.31
N ARG A 91 9.05 10.77 4.64
CA ARG A 91 8.48 11.79 5.53
C ARG A 91 9.07 11.70 6.93
N PHE A 92 9.14 10.49 7.47
CA PHE A 92 9.66 10.24 8.81
C PHE A 92 11.15 10.63 8.91
N LEU A 93 11.97 10.22 7.94
CA LEU A 93 13.39 10.56 7.87
C LEU A 93 13.64 12.05 7.61
N GLY A 94 12.75 12.70 6.85
CA GLY A 94 12.84 14.13 6.54
C GLY A 94 12.65 15.07 7.74
N GLY A 95 12.27 14.54 8.91
CA GLY A 95 12.26 15.28 10.18
C GLY A 95 11.31 16.48 10.23
N LYS A 96 10.44 16.67 9.21
CA LYS A 96 9.52 17.81 9.15
C LYS A 96 8.50 17.79 10.29
N TRP A 97 8.24 16.60 10.84
CA TRP A 97 7.44 16.40 12.06
C TRP A 97 8.06 17.06 13.31
N LYS A 98 9.38 17.23 13.39
CA LYS A 98 10.04 17.89 14.53
C LYS A 98 9.81 19.40 14.61
N ARG A 99 9.37 20.01 13.50
CA ARG A 99 9.04 21.45 13.41
C ARG A 99 7.58 21.74 13.70
N ILE A 100 6.78 20.71 13.97
CA ILE A 100 5.39 20.89 14.41
C ILE A 100 5.45 21.37 15.85
N ASN A 101 5.51 22.69 16.03
CA ASN A 101 5.26 23.31 17.32
C ASN A 101 3.78 23.11 17.66
N MET A 102 3.50 22.14 18.53
CA MET A 102 2.27 22.19 19.30
C MET A 102 2.37 23.41 20.23
N ILE A 103 1.45 24.34 20.05
CA ILE A 103 1.25 25.50 20.93
C ILE A 103 0.52 25.02 22.18
#